data_AF-A0A4Q3YXD0-F1
#
_entry.id   AF-A0A4Q3YXD0-F1
#
_cell.length_a   1.000
_cell.length_b   1.000
_cell.length_c   1.000
_cell.angle_alpha   90.00
_cell.angle_beta   90.00
_cell.angle_gamma   90.00
#
_symmetry.space_group_name_H-M   'P 1'
#
loop_
_entity.id
_entity.type
_entity.pdbx_description
1 polymer ?
#
loop_
_entity_poly.entity_id
_entity_poly.type
_entity_poly.pdbx_seq_one_letter_code
_entity_poly.pdbx_strand_id
1 'polypeptide(L)'
;MDHRIFYVVGDFLANLAIGVVAGLVAWSIVNPSWNMWAAMFAMMALGMVVGLVLYFPVGIKLGAMEAMIPAMYTGMWAGMVVGMMSAMMPMPMHHAMEMGAACGIAEIIFIWLANTILRGVTRQPAKNDVGAG
;
A
#
# COMPACT_ATOMS: atom_id res chain seq x y z
N MET A 1 1.28 6.88 -25.40
CA MET A 1 2.02 6.84 -24.12
C MET A 1 1.06 6.60 -22.93
N ASP A 2 -0.12 6.00 -23.19
CA ASP A 2 -1.31 6.23 -22.36
C ASP A 2 -1.61 5.13 -21.35
N HIS A 3 -1.17 3.89 -21.60
CA HIS A 3 -1.43 2.77 -20.69
C HIS A 3 -0.64 2.86 -19.38
N ARG A 4 0.49 3.57 -19.36
CA ARG A 4 1.34 3.68 -18.17
C ARG A 4 0.71 4.58 -17.10
N ILE A 5 0.05 5.67 -17.50
CA ILE A 5 -0.59 6.58 -16.54
C ILE A 5 -1.80 5.91 -15.88
N PHE A 6 -2.61 5.16 -16.63
CA PHE A 6 -3.71 4.39 -16.06
C PHE A 6 -3.23 3.35 -15.03
N TYR A 7 -2.09 2.72 -15.26
CA TYR A 7 -1.48 1.80 -14.29
C TYR A 7 -1.07 2.51 -13.01
N VAL A 8 -0.37 3.63 -13.14
CA VAL A 8 0.14 4.46 -12.05
C VAL A 8 -1.00 5.00 -11.18
N VAL A 9 -2.06 5.51 -11.81
CA VAL A 9 -3.25 6.03 -11.11
C VAL A 9 -4.03 4.88 -10.45
N GLY A 10 -4.17 3.74 -11.14
CA GLY A 10 -4.83 2.56 -10.59
C GLY A 10 -4.12 2.00 -9.37
N ASP A 11 -2.79 1.94 -9.39
CA ASP A 11 -1.96 1.48 -8.28
C ASP A 11 -2.03 2.45 -7.08
N PHE A 12 -2.00 3.75 -7.33
CA PHE A 12 -2.20 4.76 -6.28
C PHE A 12 -3.57 4.62 -5.60
N LEU A 13 -4.64 4.53 -6.39
CA LEU A 13 -6.00 4.38 -5.86
C LEU A 13 -6.19 3.05 -5.13
N ALA A 14 -5.57 1.97 -5.60
CA ALA A 14 -5.60 0.68 -4.95
C ALA A 14 -4.94 0.73 -3.57
N ASN A 15 -3.72 1.26 -3.46
CA ASN A 15 -3.02 1.37 -2.17
C ASN A 15 -3.76 2.29 -1.19
N LEU A 16 -4.33 3.40 -1.68
CA LEU A 16 -5.17 4.27 -0.86
C LEU A 16 -6.40 3.54 -0.32
N ALA A 17 -7.13 2.81 -1.18
CA ALA A 17 -8.30 2.05 -0.78
C ALA A 17 -7.94 0.93 0.22
N ILE A 18 -6.84 0.21 -0.03
CA ILE A 18 -6.35 -0.85 0.85
C ILE A 18 -5.98 -0.29 2.22
N GLY A 19 -5.26 0.83 2.27
CA GLY A 19 -4.88 1.48 3.52
C GLY A 19 -6.10 1.91 4.34
N VAL A 20 -7.10 2.52 3.70
CA VAL A 20 -8.37 2.89 4.36
C VAL A 20 -9.09 1.67 4.92
N VAL A 21 -9.26 0.62 4.11
CA VAL A 21 -9.98 -0.60 4.54
C VAL A 21 -9.21 -1.32 5.65
N ALA A 22 -7.89 -1.47 5.53
CA ALA A 22 -7.06 -2.09 6.57
C ALA A 22 -7.13 -1.30 7.89
N GLY A 23 -7.07 0.03 7.84
CA GLY A 23 -7.23 0.88 9.02
C GLY A 23 -8.62 0.75 9.66
N LEU A 24 -9.69 0.73 8.86
CA LEU A 24 -11.05 0.53 9.36
C LEU A 24 -11.25 -0.83 10.01
N VAL A 25 -10.72 -1.88 9.39
CA VAL A 25 -10.79 -3.24 9.94
C VAL A 25 -10.03 -3.30 11.27
N ALA A 26 -8.83 -2.72 11.34
CA ALA A 26 -8.06 -2.65 12.58
C ALA A 26 -8.82 -1.89 13.70
N TRP A 27 -9.41 -0.73 13.37
CA TRP A 27 -10.22 0.04 14.30
C TRP A 27 -11.47 -0.71 14.80
N SER A 28 -12.11 -1.51 13.95
CA SER A 28 -13.31 -2.26 14.33
C SER A 28 -13.04 -3.43 15.29
N ILE A 29 -11.81 -3.94 15.30
CA ILE A 29 -11.42 -5.11 16.09
C ILE A 29 -10.72 -4.70 17.39
N VAL A 30 -9.84 -3.70 17.30
CA VAL A 30 -8.99 -3.29 18.42
C VAL A 30 -9.71 -2.25 19.27
N ASN A 31 -9.75 -2.52 20.58
CA ASN A 31 -10.24 -1.58 21.57
C ASN A 31 -9.09 -1.13 22.50
N PRO A 32 -9.21 0.01 23.20
CA PRO A 32 -8.19 0.52 24.12
C PRO A 32 -7.87 -0.42 25.31
N SER A 33 -8.68 -1.47 25.51
CA SER A 33 -8.42 -2.50 26.52
C SER A 33 -7.39 -3.55 26.06
N TRP A 34 -6.96 -3.53 24.80
CA TRP A 34 -5.98 -4.46 24.27
C TRP A 34 -4.56 -4.10 24.71
N ASN A 35 -3.73 -5.12 24.91
CA ASN A 35 -2.29 -4.91 25.05
C ASN A 35 -1.72 -4.46 23.69
N MET A 36 -0.99 -3.33 23.69
CA MET A 36 -0.37 -2.74 22.50
C MET A 36 0.41 -3.75 21.66
N TRP A 37 1.17 -4.64 22.31
CA TRP A 37 1.96 -5.66 21.61
C TRP A 37 1.09 -6.70 20.91
N ALA A 38 0.00 -7.12 21.55
CA ALA A 38 -0.95 -8.05 20.95
C ALA A 38 -1.69 -7.41 19.76
N ALA A 39 -2.10 -6.15 19.90
CA ALA A 39 -2.73 -5.39 18.83
C ALA A 39 -1.78 -5.22 17.62
N MET A 40 -0.51 -4.91 17.86
CA MET A 40 0.50 -4.77 16.82
C MET A 40 0.65 -6.05 15.99
N PHE A 41 0.92 -7.21 16.61
CA PHE A 41 1.12 -8.46 15.86
C PHE A 41 -0.17 -8.98 15.22
N ALA A 42 -1.31 -8.86 15.90
CA ALA A 42 -2.59 -9.29 15.37
C ALA A 42 -2.98 -8.46 14.13
N MET A 43 -2.87 -7.13 14.22
CA MET A 43 -3.25 -6.25 13.12
C MET A 43 -2.22 -6.22 11.99
N MET A 44 -0.95 -6.55 12.27
CA MET A 44 0.04 -6.79 11.22
C MET A 44 -0.36 -8.00 10.35
N ALA A 45 -0.67 -9.14 10.97
CA ALA A 45 -1.09 -10.34 10.25
C ALA A 45 -2.43 -10.12 9.52
N LEU A 46 -3.39 -9.50 10.20
CA LEU A 46 -4.70 -9.22 9.64
C LEU A 46 -4.63 -8.20 8.49
N GLY A 47 -3.82 -7.15 8.65
CA GLY A 47 -3.54 -6.15 7.63
C GLY A 47 -2.95 -6.76 6.36
N MET A 48 -2.01 -7.71 6.49
CA MET A 48 -1.49 -8.47 5.34
C MET A 48 -2.59 -9.28 4.64
N VAL A 49 -3.48 -9.94 5.39
CA VAL A 49 -4.60 -10.70 4.82
C VAL A 49 -5.55 -9.77 4.07
N VAL A 50 -5.89 -8.61 4.65
CA VAL A 50 -6.74 -7.60 4.00
C VAL A 50 -6.08 -7.11 2.71
N GLY A 51 -4.79 -6.78 2.75
CA GLY A 51 -4.03 -6.39 1.56
C GLY A 51 -4.05 -7.46 0.47
N LEU A 52 -3.89 -8.74 0.84
CA LEU A 52 -3.93 -9.87 -0.09
C LEU A 52 -5.32 -10.07 -0.70
N VAL A 53 -6.38 -9.97 0.10
CA VAL A 53 -7.77 -10.11 -0.37
C VAL A 53 -8.15 -8.97 -1.31
N LEU A 54 -7.81 -7.73 -0.96
CA LEU A 54 -8.11 -6.55 -1.76
C LEU A 54 -7.23 -6.44 -3.01
N TYR A 55 -6.06 -7.09 -3.00
CA TYR A 55 -5.21 -7.19 -4.16
C TYR A 55 -5.84 -8.02 -5.30
N PHE A 56 -6.59 -9.10 -5.01
CA PHE A 56 -7.19 -9.96 -6.05
C PHE A 56 -7.92 -9.21 -7.19
N PRO A 57 -8.86 -8.28 -6.91
CA PRO A 57 -9.52 -7.52 -7.98
C PRO A 57 -8.60 -6.56 -8.73
N VAL A 58 -7.54 -6.07 -8.07
CA VAL A 58 -6.57 -5.09 -8.60
C VAL A 58 -5.52 -5.78 -9.48
N GLY A 59 -4.99 -6.92 -9.03
CA GLY A 59 -3.94 -7.69 -9.69
C GLY A 59 -4.34 -8.27 -11.05
N ILE A 60 -5.65 -8.52 -11.27
CA ILE A 60 -6.17 -8.96 -12.57
C ILE A 60 -5.97 -7.89 -13.66
N LYS A 61 -6.03 -6.59 -13.30
CA LYS A 61 -5.94 -5.48 -14.25
C LYS A 61 -4.58 -4.77 -14.27
N LEU A 62 -3.83 -4.82 -13.17
CA LEU A 62 -2.63 -3.99 -12.92
C LEU A 62 -1.32 -4.79 -12.87
N GLY A 63 -1.31 -6.05 -13.30
CA GLY A 63 -0.10 -6.87 -13.34
C GLY A 63 0.18 -7.53 -11.99
N ALA A 64 0.19 -8.86 -11.98
CA ALA A 64 0.04 -9.61 -10.74
C ALA A 64 1.17 -9.39 -9.73
N MET A 65 2.45 -9.53 -10.10
CA MET A 65 3.51 -9.50 -9.08
C MET A 65 3.90 -8.10 -8.60
N GLU A 66 3.76 -7.07 -9.44
CA GLU A 66 4.19 -5.70 -9.09
C GLU A 66 3.21 -5.01 -8.13
N ALA A 67 1.91 -5.29 -8.23
CA ALA A 67 0.90 -4.70 -7.34
C ALA A 67 0.68 -5.49 -6.04
N MET A 68 1.12 -6.75 -5.97
CA MET A 68 0.92 -7.61 -4.80
C MET A 68 1.76 -7.18 -3.60
N ILE A 69 3.05 -6.88 -3.84
CA ILE A 69 3.98 -6.49 -2.77
C ILE A 69 3.56 -5.16 -2.12
N PRO A 70 3.27 -4.09 -2.89
CA PRO A 70 2.72 -2.84 -2.35
C PRO A 70 1.45 -3.04 -1.56
N ALA A 71 0.47 -3.76 -2.12
CA ALA A 71 -0.83 -3.98 -1.48
C ALA A 71 -0.70 -4.67 -0.11
N MET A 72 0.14 -5.71 -0.02
CA MET A 72 0.36 -6.42 1.22
C MET A 72 1.14 -5.60 2.24
N TYR A 73 2.16 -4.86 1.79
CA TYR A 73 2.97 -4.02 2.66
C TYR A 73 2.12 -2.85 3.22
N THR A 74 1.21 -2.31 2.41
CA THR A 74 0.30 -1.21 2.78
C THR A 74 -0.72 -1.67 3.79
N GLY A 75 -1.33 -2.84 3.54
CA GLY A 75 -2.23 -3.46 4.50
C GLY A 75 -1.54 -3.74 5.84
N MET A 76 -0.31 -4.23 5.81
CA MET A 76 0.50 -4.51 7.02
C MET A 76 0.77 -3.24 7.82
N TRP A 77 1.30 -2.18 7.19
CA TRP A 77 1.64 -0.93 7.87
C TRP A 77 0.40 -0.20 8.38
N ALA A 78 -0.63 -0.06 7.54
CA ALA A 78 -1.87 0.59 7.93
C ALA A 78 -2.56 -0.14 9.10
N GLY A 79 -2.65 -1.48 9.03
CA GLY A 79 -3.22 -2.29 10.10
C GLY A 79 -2.42 -2.17 11.39
N MET A 80 -1.10 -2.23 11.32
CA MET A 80 -0.22 -2.11 12.48
C MET A 80 -0.33 -0.73 13.15
N VAL A 81 -0.21 0.35 12.37
CA VAL A 81 -0.22 1.73 12.92
C VAL A 81 -1.58 2.05 13.53
N VAL A 82 -2.67 1.77 12.82
CA VAL A 82 -4.03 2.05 13.33
C VAL A 82 -4.38 1.12 14.50
N GLY A 83 -3.97 -0.15 14.45
CA GLY A 83 -4.13 -1.11 15.54
C GLY A 83 -3.39 -0.69 16.82
N MET A 84 -2.15 -0.21 16.69
CA MET A 84 -1.41 0.31 17.83
C MET A 84 -2.06 1.57 18.39
N MET A 85 -2.41 2.53 17.53
CA MET A 85 -2.98 3.79 17.97
C MET A 85 -4.34 3.60 18.66
N SER A 86 -5.20 2.72 18.13
CA SER A 86 -6.49 2.38 18.75
C SER A 86 -6.37 1.63 20.08
N ALA A 87 -5.29 0.86 20.28
CA ALA A 87 -4.99 0.24 21.57
C ALA A 87 -4.44 1.25 22.60
N MET A 88 -3.68 2.26 22.15
CA MET A 88 -3.08 3.27 23.05
C MET A 88 -4.07 4.35 23.48
N MET A 89 -4.96 4.75 22.59
CA MET A 89 -5.90 5.84 22.82
C MET A 89 -7.19 5.62 22.05
N PRO A 90 -8.35 5.99 22.63
CA PRO A 90 -9.62 5.92 21.93
C PRO A 90 -9.57 6.84 20.71
N MET A 91 -9.60 6.23 19.53
CA MET A 91 -9.53 6.93 18.25
C MET A 91 -10.90 6.91 17.57
N PRO A 92 -11.40 8.05 17.07
CA PRO A 92 -12.62 8.08 16.27
C PRO A 92 -12.38 7.50 14.87
N MET A 93 -13.45 6.96 14.26
CA MET A 93 -13.39 6.28 12.95
C MET A 93 -12.74 7.13 11.84
N HIS A 94 -13.01 8.44 11.80
CA HIS A 94 -12.43 9.32 10.77
C HIS A 94 -10.90 9.39 10.85
N HIS A 95 -10.33 9.44 12.06
CA HIS A 95 -8.88 9.42 12.24
C HIS A 95 -8.26 8.09 11.84
N ALA A 96 -8.94 6.97 12.09
CA ALA A 96 -8.49 5.66 11.62
C ALA A 96 -8.42 5.59 10.08
N MET A 97 -9.42 6.17 9.39
CA MET A 97 -9.43 6.27 7.94
C MET A 97 -8.32 7.17 7.40
N GLU A 98 -8.12 8.35 8.00
CA GLU A 98 -7.07 9.29 7.63
C GLU A 98 -5.68 8.67 7.78
N MET A 99 -5.43 7.99 8.90
CA MET A 99 -4.16 7.31 9.16
C MET A 99 -3.93 6.15 8.19
N GLY A 100 -4.96 5.33 7.94
CA GLY A 100 -4.89 4.25 6.95
C GLY A 100 -4.60 4.77 5.53
N ALA A 101 -5.27 5.85 5.12
CA ALA A 101 -5.02 6.52 3.85
C ALA A 101 -3.59 7.11 3.77
N ALA A 102 -3.13 7.76 4.84
CA ALA A 102 -1.80 8.33 4.93
C ALA A 102 -0.71 7.25 4.81
N CYS A 103 -0.92 6.08 5.43
CA CYS A 103 -0.03 4.93 5.27
C CYS A 103 0.04 4.46 3.82
N GLY A 104 -1.11 4.29 3.14
CA GLY A 104 -1.12 3.89 1.73
C GLY A 104 -0.45 4.88 0.78
N ILE A 105 -0.63 6.19 1.02
CA ILE A 105 0.04 7.26 0.25
C ILE A 105 1.54 7.29 0.54
N ALA A 106 1.95 7.20 1.80
CA ALA A 106 3.36 7.20 2.17
C ALA A 106 4.10 6.02 1.53
N GLU A 107 3.43 4.88 1.46
CA GLU A 107 4.04 3.66 0.95
C GLU A 107 4.17 3.62 -0.56
N ILE A 108 3.15 4.06 -1.31
CA ILE A 108 3.28 4.17 -2.77
C ILE A 108 4.40 5.16 -3.16
N ILE A 109 4.54 6.27 -2.41
CA ILE A 109 5.66 7.21 -2.57
C ILE A 109 6.99 6.51 -2.29
N PHE A 110 7.07 5.74 -1.20
CA PHE A 110 8.27 4.99 -0.84
C PHE A 110 8.66 3.99 -1.94
N ILE A 111 7.71 3.23 -2.47
CA ILE A 111 7.93 2.25 -3.54
C ILE A 111 8.40 2.95 -4.82
N TRP A 112 7.80 4.08 -5.18
CA TRP A 112 8.24 4.85 -6.35
C TRP A 112 9.65 5.39 -6.19
N LEU A 113 9.99 5.89 -5.00
CA LEU A 113 11.34 6.37 -4.69
C LEU A 113 12.35 5.22 -4.75
N ALA A 114 12.04 4.09 -4.12
CA ALA A 114 12.88 2.89 -4.15
C ALA A 114 13.08 2.39 -5.58
N ASN A 115 12.02 2.35 -6.39
CA ASN A 115 12.08 1.96 -7.79
C ASN A 115 12.92 2.93 -8.63
N THR A 116 12.84 4.23 -8.34
CA THR A 116 13.65 5.27 -9.02
C THR A 116 15.14 5.12 -8.67
N ILE A 117 15.45 4.82 -7.41
CA ILE A 117 16.84 4.58 -6.96
C ILE A 117 17.39 3.29 -7.61
N LEU A 118 16.61 2.21 -7.61
CA LEU A 118 17.05 0.90 -8.09
C LEU A 118 17.18 0.81 -9.62
N ARG A 119 16.32 1.49 -10.38
CA ARG A 119 16.40 1.47 -11.85
C ARG A 119 17.63 2.20 -12.39
N GLY A 120 18.25 3.08 -11.58
CA GLY A 120 19.30 3.96 -12.04
C GLY A 120 18.86 4.80 -13.24
N VAL A 121 19.73 5.69 -13.71
CA VAL A 121 19.51 6.39 -14.99
C VAL A 121 19.59 5.35 -16.10
N THR A 122 18.48 4.68 -16.44
CA THR A 122 18.41 3.92 -17.69
C THR A 122 18.56 4.93 -18.83
N ARG A 123 19.80 5.11 -19.29
CA ARG A 123 20.10 5.66 -20.61
C ARG A 123 19.32 4.81 -21.58
N GLN A 124 18.24 5.38 -22.12
CA GLN A 124 17.59 4.90 -23.32
C GLN A 124 18.72 4.65 -24.34
N PRO A 125 18.93 3.42 -24.85
CA PRO A 125 19.92 3.21 -25.87
C PRO A 125 19.57 4.17 -27.00
N ALA A 126 20.50 5.08 -27.31
CA ALA A 126 20.36 5.98 -28.43
C ALA A 126 19.98 5.12 -29.63
N LYS A 127 18.86 5.46 -30.24
CA LYS A 127 18.40 4.86 -31.49
C LYS A 127 19.45 5.21 -32.55
N ASN A 128 20.50 4.40 -32.64
CA ASN A 128 21.47 4.43 -33.72
C ASN A 128 20.79 3.80 -34.94
N ASP A 129 19.86 4.53 -35.55
CA ASP A 129 19.55 4.34 -36.96
C ASP A 129 20.65 5.06 -37.77
N VAL A 130 21.88 4.54 -37.65
CA VAL A 130 22.94 4.81 -38.61
C VAL A 130 22.67 3.85 -39.77
N GLY A 131 22.56 4.42 -40.96
CA GLY A 131 22.16 3.75 -42.18
C GLY A 131 22.92 2.45 -42.48
N ALA A 132 22.16 1.49 -42.99
CA ALA A 132 22.62 0.43 -43.88
C ALA A 132 21.41 0.10 -44.76
N GLY A 133 21.43 0.21 -46.09
CA GLY A 133 22.40 0.69 -47.06
C GLY A 133 21.64 0.90 -48.38
#